data_AF-A0AAD6I947-F1
#
_entry.id   AF-A0AAD6I947-F1
#
_cell.length_a   1.000
_cell.length_b   1.000
_cell.length_c   1.000
_cell.angle_alpha   90.00
_cell.angle_beta   90.00
_cell.angle_gamma   90.00
#
_symmetry.space_group_name_H-M   'P 1'
#
loop_
_entity.id
_entity.type
_entity.pdbx_description
1 polymer ?
#
loop_
_entity_poly.entity_id
_entity_poly.type
_entity_poly.pdbx_seq_one_letter_code
_entity_poly.pdbx_strand_id
1 'polypeptide(L)'
;MAQSPSAAQDDLTGQYCQGGKTFGSSERVYLSLYFQMIQPQWPLLNQSQCQAWFARLETHGRCEFGYQTPIIFMICAVGALFCSSFARNCPHLAGSIFLSQQSIADQADRSSPRSIARLLIQLLRVIYLLHQPDSETINDGFTTTAKDCRELLKDVGWRLLNISDENTVSLQSEAGEDFNKDTLDAIITTAFTINEVVCSVWSIPGSGEDGRLDQTLWDQCARLMARRPLNPTASEHLLEVRCLQSEIRRFNRNTAHLAHGDARRATWRNNLKDRLDNWRGKISSVSDDTDASLNHHTQTMKKMYDYCLCNLFQEELLTLDGFRLDCVLRAASEACFSFRKIQENEAMIYFTCSAFRMGMILLCCFWITDYYDRTPVYLSPETLEAIESCFDTLSRFTARWPSAALWRDTFEIIASATPLIRLPGQKTPVFPAQLAPRLTQLREQLKKRHTADVSWFQVISNGPVSEPSQKSPQTPTLSETPWADVA
;
A
#
# COMPACT_ATOMS: atom_id res chain seq x y z
N MET A 1 47.04 -19.26 11.95
CA MET A 1 47.30 -18.17 10.98
C MET A 1 45.99 -17.86 10.29
N ALA A 2 45.26 -16.87 10.81
CA ALA A 2 44.03 -16.37 10.23
C ALA A 2 44.40 -15.21 9.29
N GLN A 3 43.97 -15.28 8.03
CA GLN A 3 44.07 -14.17 7.09
C GLN A 3 42.72 -13.47 7.02
N SER A 4 42.71 -12.20 7.40
CA SER A 4 41.59 -11.26 7.35
C SER A 4 41.20 -10.94 5.90
N PRO A 5 39.90 -10.82 5.57
CA PRO A 5 39.45 -10.24 4.31
C PRO A 5 39.10 -8.76 4.53
N SER A 6 40.02 -7.83 4.23
CA SER A 6 39.73 -6.38 4.28
C SER A 6 40.12 -5.60 3.01
N ALA A 7 40.39 -6.27 1.88
CA ALA A 7 40.94 -5.57 0.71
C ALA A 7 39.96 -5.37 -0.47
N ALA A 8 38.74 -5.93 -0.42
CA ALA A 8 37.81 -5.88 -1.56
C ALA A 8 36.64 -4.88 -1.38
N GLN A 9 36.52 -4.25 -0.20
CA GLN A 9 35.42 -3.33 0.13
C GLN A 9 35.82 -1.85 -0.04
N ASP A 10 37.11 -1.54 -0.12
CA ASP A 10 37.65 -0.18 -0.27
C ASP A 10 37.77 0.28 -1.74
N ASP A 11 37.71 -0.64 -2.70
CA ASP A 11 37.99 -0.31 -4.12
C ASP A 11 36.78 0.31 -4.86
N LEU A 12 35.55 0.11 -4.34
CA LEU A 12 34.31 0.70 -4.91
C LEU A 12 33.91 2.03 -4.24
N THR A 13 34.24 2.20 -2.95
CA THR A 13 34.17 3.50 -2.25
C THR A 13 35.24 4.46 -2.78
N GLY A 14 36.41 3.96 -3.18
CA GLY A 14 37.48 4.73 -3.81
C GLY A 14 37.11 5.38 -5.16
N GLN A 15 36.26 4.73 -5.97
CA GLN A 15 35.87 5.26 -7.29
C GLN A 15 34.90 6.45 -7.25
N TYR A 16 34.22 6.70 -6.12
CA TYR A 16 33.38 7.89 -5.93
C TYR A 16 34.07 8.99 -5.12
N CYS A 17 35.11 8.65 -4.35
CA CYS A 17 35.84 9.62 -3.53
C CYS A 17 37.15 10.15 -4.16
N GLN A 18 37.72 9.50 -5.19
CA GLN A 18 39.01 9.92 -5.78
C GLN A 18 39.02 10.22 -7.29
N GLY A 19 37.87 10.28 -7.95
CA GLY A 19 37.78 10.80 -9.31
C GLY A 19 36.79 11.94 -9.36
N GLY A 20 37.17 13.09 -9.92
CA GLY A 20 36.25 14.16 -10.30
C GLY A 20 35.26 13.72 -11.37
N LYS A 21 34.40 12.74 -11.05
CA LYS A 21 33.21 12.41 -11.82
C LYS A 21 32.22 13.54 -11.58
N THR A 22 32.06 14.37 -12.59
CA THR A 22 31.00 15.38 -12.70
C THR A 22 29.66 14.72 -12.42
N PHE A 23 29.01 15.11 -11.31
CA PHE A 23 27.58 14.88 -11.09
C PHE A 23 26.84 15.34 -12.37
N GLY A 24 26.06 14.47 -13.02
CA GLY A 24 25.31 14.91 -14.20
C GLY A 24 24.84 13.82 -15.16
N SER A 25 25.71 12.95 -15.69
CA SER A 25 25.30 12.08 -16.80
C SER A 25 24.36 10.96 -16.36
N SER A 26 24.68 10.26 -15.27
CA SER A 26 23.84 9.18 -14.73
C SER A 26 22.66 9.76 -13.95
N GLU A 27 22.88 10.83 -13.20
CA GLU A 27 21.85 11.48 -12.39
C GLU A 27 20.77 12.13 -13.26
N ARG A 28 21.07 12.58 -14.47
CA ARG A 28 20.05 13.06 -15.42
C ARG A 28 19.10 11.94 -15.85
N VAL A 29 19.61 10.72 -16.05
CA VAL A 29 18.77 9.55 -16.32
C VAL A 29 17.89 9.24 -15.12
N TYR A 30 18.45 9.28 -13.91
CA TYR A 30 17.68 9.05 -12.68
C TYR A 30 16.57 10.09 -12.49
N LEU A 31 16.88 11.37 -12.71
CA LEU A 31 15.90 12.46 -12.68
C LEU A 31 14.76 12.20 -13.66
N SER A 32 15.08 11.85 -14.91
CA SER A 32 14.09 11.54 -15.94
C SER A 32 13.18 10.38 -15.53
N LEU A 33 13.76 9.28 -15.03
CA LEU A 33 13.01 8.11 -14.60
C LEU A 33 12.11 8.38 -13.41
N TYR A 34 12.56 9.21 -12.45
CA TYR A 34 11.70 9.64 -11.35
C TYR A 34 10.44 10.35 -11.88
N PHE A 35 10.59 11.31 -12.79
CA PHE A 35 9.46 12.05 -13.33
C PHE A 35 8.56 11.21 -14.24
N GLN A 36 9.12 10.20 -14.91
CA GLN A 36 8.36 9.28 -15.75
C GLN A 36 7.57 8.23 -14.94
N MET A 37 8.18 7.66 -13.91
CA MET A 37 7.65 6.47 -13.23
C MET A 37 7.07 6.75 -11.85
N ILE A 38 7.61 7.74 -11.11
CA ILE A 38 7.34 7.93 -9.68
C ILE A 38 6.49 9.16 -9.42
N GLN A 39 6.87 10.31 -9.97
CA GLN A 39 6.11 11.55 -9.83
C GLN A 39 4.63 11.38 -10.17
N PRO A 40 4.22 10.63 -11.21
CA PRO A 40 2.81 10.51 -11.51
C PRO A 40 2.02 9.71 -10.46
N GLN A 41 2.67 8.83 -9.71
CA GLN A 41 2.07 8.11 -8.58
C GLN A 41 2.05 8.96 -7.31
N TRP A 42 3.06 9.82 -7.16
CA TRP A 42 3.29 10.66 -5.98
C TRP A 42 3.50 12.10 -6.43
N PRO A 43 2.43 12.82 -6.81
CA PRO A 43 2.53 14.15 -7.40
C PRO A 43 2.94 15.15 -6.33
N LEU A 44 4.25 15.31 -6.15
CA LEU A 44 4.84 16.09 -5.06
C LEU A 44 5.58 17.32 -5.59
N LEU A 45 6.23 17.19 -6.75
CA LEU A 45 7.20 18.16 -7.27
C LEU A 45 6.79 18.77 -8.60
N ASN A 46 7.32 19.95 -8.92
CA ASN A 46 7.20 20.54 -10.25
C ASN A 46 8.42 20.14 -11.10
N GLN A 47 8.18 19.43 -12.21
CA GLN A 47 9.25 18.92 -13.07
C GLN A 47 10.16 20.03 -13.62
N SER A 48 9.59 21.12 -14.15
CA SER A 48 10.36 22.22 -14.73
C SER A 48 11.27 22.90 -13.71
N GLN A 49 10.78 23.03 -12.48
CA GLN A 49 11.54 23.58 -11.36
C GLN A 49 12.67 22.66 -10.92
N CYS A 50 12.42 21.36 -10.75
CA CYS A 50 13.46 20.41 -10.40
C CYS A 50 14.53 20.29 -11.50
N GLN A 51 14.14 20.38 -12.78
CA GLN A 51 15.09 20.44 -13.90
C GLN A 51 15.98 21.69 -13.83
N ALA A 52 15.41 22.85 -13.49
CA ALA A 52 16.19 24.08 -13.31
C ALA A 52 17.17 23.96 -12.12
N TRP A 53 16.73 23.40 -10.99
CA TRP A 53 17.60 23.13 -9.84
C TRP A 53 18.72 22.14 -10.18
N PHE A 54 18.41 21.09 -10.94
CA PHE A 54 19.39 20.11 -11.40
C PHE A 54 20.45 20.73 -12.32
N ALA A 55 20.03 21.51 -13.33
CA ALA A 55 20.95 22.19 -14.25
C ALA A 55 21.87 23.18 -13.51
N ARG A 56 21.35 23.87 -12.49
CA ARG A 56 22.15 24.75 -11.63
C ARG A 56 23.16 23.97 -10.79
N LEU A 57 22.77 22.82 -10.23
CA LEU A 57 23.66 21.94 -9.47
C LEU A 57 24.79 21.35 -10.32
N GLU A 58 24.51 20.97 -11.57
CA GLU A 58 25.52 20.51 -12.53
C GLU A 58 26.54 21.60 -12.89
N THR A 59 26.09 22.85 -12.99
CA THR A 59 26.94 23.98 -13.44
C THR A 59 27.75 24.61 -12.31
N HIS A 60 27.21 24.70 -11.10
CA HIS A 60 27.81 25.43 -9.97
C HIS A 60 28.29 24.52 -8.82
N GLY A 61 28.04 23.21 -8.89
CA GLY A 61 28.41 22.25 -7.84
C GLY A 61 27.57 22.42 -6.56
N ARG A 62 27.96 21.74 -5.47
CA ARG A 62 27.14 21.64 -4.24
C ARG A 62 27.09 22.91 -3.39
N CYS A 63 28.05 23.83 -3.57
CA CYS A 63 28.39 24.86 -2.56
C CYS A 63 27.42 26.06 -2.47
N GLU A 64 26.48 26.24 -3.40
CA GLU A 64 25.56 27.40 -3.39
C GLU A 64 24.11 27.08 -3.03
N PHE A 65 23.78 25.80 -2.87
CA PHE A 65 22.38 25.38 -2.85
C PHE A 65 21.91 25.07 -1.44
N GLY A 66 20.76 25.62 -1.09
CA GLY A 66 20.12 25.49 0.20
C GLY A 66 19.52 24.10 0.41
N TYR A 67 18.20 24.06 0.39
CA TYR A 67 17.40 22.84 0.51
C TYR A 67 17.22 22.11 -0.84
N GLN A 68 17.59 22.73 -1.97
CA GLN A 68 17.41 22.14 -3.30
C GLN A 68 18.29 20.91 -3.51
N THR A 69 19.54 20.93 -3.03
CA THR A 69 20.49 19.80 -3.16
C THR A 69 19.95 18.50 -2.56
N PRO A 70 19.55 18.45 -1.27
CA PRO A 70 19.02 17.22 -0.70
C PRO A 70 17.74 16.74 -1.41
N ILE A 71 16.88 17.65 -1.89
CA ILE A 71 15.71 17.28 -2.70
C ILE A 71 16.14 16.57 -3.99
N ILE A 72 17.06 17.16 -4.75
CA ILE A 72 17.57 16.58 -6.00
C ILE A 72 18.26 15.24 -5.75
N PHE A 73 19.07 15.13 -4.69
CA PHE A 73 19.70 13.86 -4.32
C PHE A 73 18.69 12.77 -4.00
N MET A 74 17.61 13.07 -3.28
CA MET A 74 16.54 12.08 -3.05
C MET A 74 15.81 11.70 -4.33
N ILE A 75 15.50 12.66 -5.21
CA ILE A 75 14.87 12.38 -6.51
C ILE A 75 15.74 11.42 -7.33
N CYS A 76 17.04 11.72 -7.44
CA CYS A 76 17.99 10.88 -8.15
C CYS A 76 18.20 9.53 -7.45
N ALA A 77 18.19 9.47 -6.13
CA ALA A 77 18.27 8.21 -5.39
C ALA A 77 17.08 7.30 -5.72
N VAL A 78 15.86 7.83 -5.67
CA VAL A 78 14.66 7.09 -6.05
C VAL A 78 14.71 6.67 -7.52
N GLY A 79 15.09 7.57 -8.44
CA GLY A 79 15.24 7.24 -9.86
C GLY A 79 16.27 6.13 -10.12
N ALA A 80 17.38 6.14 -9.39
CA ALA A 80 18.43 5.12 -9.49
C ALA A 80 17.95 3.73 -9.07
N LEU A 81 17.01 3.63 -8.11
CA LEU A 81 16.37 2.34 -7.79
C LEU A 81 15.73 1.72 -9.03
N PHE A 82 15.08 2.52 -9.88
CA PHE A 82 14.39 2.04 -11.08
C PHE A 82 15.33 1.73 -12.25
N CYS A 83 16.56 2.25 -12.26
CA CYS A 83 17.61 1.76 -13.16
C CYS A 83 18.17 0.40 -12.74
N SER A 84 17.97 -0.03 -11.50
CA SER A 84 18.89 -0.99 -10.89
C SER A 84 18.79 -2.43 -11.40
N SER A 85 17.83 -2.78 -12.28
CA SER A 85 17.48 -4.17 -12.67
C SER A 85 17.40 -5.17 -11.50
N PHE A 86 17.50 -4.69 -10.26
CA PHE A 86 17.55 -5.36 -8.97
C PHE A 86 18.58 -6.48 -8.85
N ALA A 87 19.62 -6.48 -9.70
CA ALA A 87 20.77 -7.36 -9.52
C ALA A 87 21.58 -6.92 -8.29
N ARG A 88 21.98 -7.88 -7.43
CA ARG A 88 22.70 -7.60 -6.16
C ARG A 88 23.99 -6.78 -6.33
N ASN A 89 24.58 -6.78 -7.53
CA ASN A 89 25.80 -6.03 -7.87
C ASN A 89 25.54 -4.89 -8.87
N CYS A 90 24.32 -4.35 -8.91
CA CYS A 90 24.00 -3.27 -9.83
C CYS A 90 24.60 -1.93 -9.36
N PRO A 91 25.39 -1.24 -10.20
CA PRO A 91 26.01 0.05 -9.84
C PRO A 91 24.97 1.14 -9.51
N HIS A 92 23.76 1.06 -10.06
CA HIS A 92 22.68 2.01 -9.78
C HIS A 92 22.12 1.85 -8.36
N LEU A 93 22.12 0.63 -7.79
CA LEU A 93 21.69 0.43 -6.40
C LEU A 93 22.69 1.03 -5.41
N ALA A 94 23.99 0.87 -5.65
CA ALA A 94 25.02 1.52 -4.85
C ALA A 94 24.92 3.06 -4.97
N GLY A 95 24.73 3.58 -6.18
CA GLY A 95 24.52 5.02 -6.42
C GLY A 95 23.28 5.56 -5.71
N SER A 96 22.18 4.80 -5.72
CA SER A 96 20.94 5.10 -4.99
C SER A 96 21.19 5.28 -3.48
N ILE A 97 21.86 4.32 -2.85
CA ILE A 97 22.18 4.36 -1.42
C ILE A 97 23.07 5.57 -1.10
N PHE A 98 24.11 5.79 -1.90
CA PHE A 98 25.02 6.92 -1.72
C PHE A 98 24.29 8.28 -1.80
N LEU A 99 23.46 8.49 -2.82
CA LEU A 99 22.69 9.73 -2.99
C LEU A 99 21.70 9.96 -1.83
N SER A 100 21.03 8.90 -1.36
CA SER A 100 20.13 8.97 -0.21
C SER A 100 20.86 9.38 1.07
N GLN A 101 22.02 8.76 1.36
CA GLN A 101 22.85 9.09 2.53
C GLN A 101 23.37 10.53 2.47
N GLN A 102 23.79 11.00 1.29
CA GLN A 102 24.22 12.38 1.07
C GLN A 102 23.09 13.37 1.35
N SER A 103 21.86 13.09 0.89
CA SER A 103 20.71 13.94 1.21
C SER A 103 20.45 14.03 2.72
N ILE A 104 20.60 12.93 3.46
CA ILE A 104 20.35 12.90 4.91
C ILE A 104 21.43 13.70 5.66
N ALA A 105 22.69 13.56 5.26
CA ALA A 105 23.80 14.32 5.84
C ALA A 105 23.62 15.83 5.62
N ASP A 106 23.31 16.24 4.38
CA ASP A 106 23.09 17.64 4.02
C ASP A 106 21.88 18.26 4.76
N GLN A 107 20.90 17.45 5.13
CA GLN A 107 19.74 17.88 5.91
C GLN A 107 20.10 18.11 7.40
N ALA A 108 20.94 17.27 7.98
CA ALA A 108 21.30 17.30 9.40
C ALA A 108 22.18 18.50 9.76
N ASP A 109 23.05 18.94 8.84
CA ASP A 109 23.98 20.05 9.04
C ASP A 109 23.30 21.44 9.02
N ARG A 110 22.03 21.51 8.58
CA ARG A 110 21.30 22.78 8.40
C ARG A 110 20.38 23.07 9.58
N SER A 111 20.77 24.05 10.39
CA SER A 111 20.15 24.44 11.67
C SER A 111 18.90 25.34 11.58
N SER A 112 18.16 25.35 10.45
CA SER A 112 16.93 26.16 10.32
C SER A 112 15.79 25.37 9.64
N PRO A 113 14.59 25.29 10.24
CA PRO A 113 13.49 24.52 9.70
C PRO A 113 12.72 25.35 8.66
N ARG A 114 13.16 25.36 7.40
CA ARG A 114 12.22 25.67 6.31
C ARG A 114 11.16 24.57 6.27
N SER A 115 9.92 24.95 6.53
CA SER A 115 8.78 24.06 6.78
C SER A 115 8.45 23.13 5.60
N ILE A 116 8.32 23.68 4.39
CA ILE A 116 7.89 22.94 3.18
C ILE A 116 9.00 22.05 2.62
N ALA A 117 10.21 22.56 2.45
CA ALA A 117 11.31 21.78 1.90
C ALA A 117 11.64 20.55 2.76
N ARG A 118 11.54 20.68 4.09
CA ARG A 118 11.69 19.54 5.00
C ARG A 118 10.57 18.50 4.80
N LEU A 119 9.32 18.94 4.69
CA LEU A 119 8.19 18.04 4.41
C LEU A 119 8.42 17.27 3.09
N LEU A 120 8.87 17.95 2.04
CA LEU A 120 9.21 17.33 0.75
C LEU A 120 10.31 16.26 0.90
N ILE A 121 11.41 16.59 1.58
CA ILE A 121 12.52 15.65 1.80
C ILE A 121 12.02 14.43 2.59
N GLN A 122 11.25 14.62 3.67
CA GLN A 122 10.73 13.49 4.45
C GLN A 122 9.80 12.60 3.61
N LEU A 123 8.90 13.18 2.81
CA LEU A 123 8.03 12.41 1.92
C LEU A 123 8.81 11.66 0.84
N LEU A 124 9.82 12.30 0.23
CA LEU A 124 10.73 11.63 -0.72
C LEU A 124 11.50 10.48 -0.06
N ARG A 125 11.89 10.60 1.21
CA ARG A 125 12.50 9.50 1.97
C ARG A 125 11.53 8.36 2.22
N VAL A 126 10.26 8.65 2.52
CA VAL A 126 9.24 7.58 2.62
C VAL A 126 9.04 6.89 1.28
N ILE A 127 8.95 7.63 0.17
CA ILE A 127 8.87 7.08 -1.19
C ILE A 127 10.10 6.20 -1.47
N TYR A 128 11.30 6.67 -1.14
CA TYR A 128 12.53 5.90 -1.26
C TYR A 128 12.45 4.57 -0.51
N LEU A 129 12.06 4.60 0.76
CA LEU A 129 11.91 3.40 1.61
C LEU A 129 10.85 2.42 1.06
N LEU A 130 9.73 2.93 0.54
CA LEU A 130 8.69 2.12 -0.10
C LEU A 130 9.20 1.38 -1.33
N HIS A 131 10.27 1.88 -1.96
CA HIS A 131 10.82 1.35 -3.20
C HIS A 131 12.18 0.65 -3.05
N GLN A 132 12.82 0.75 -1.89
CA GLN A 132 14.14 0.18 -1.67
C GLN A 132 14.07 -1.36 -1.64
N PRO A 133 14.97 -2.07 -2.36
CA PRO A 133 15.16 -3.50 -2.15
C PRO A 133 15.72 -3.74 -0.75
N ASP A 134 15.06 -4.60 0.06
CA ASP A 134 15.57 -5.04 1.36
C ASP A 134 17.01 -5.53 1.19
N SER A 135 17.99 -4.68 1.51
CA SER A 135 19.41 -4.98 1.32
C SER A 135 20.03 -5.71 2.50
N GLU A 136 19.29 -5.86 3.60
CA GLU A 136 19.78 -6.54 4.79
C GLU A 136 19.19 -7.94 4.90
N THR A 137 20.07 -8.94 4.91
CA THR A 137 19.75 -10.30 5.34
C THR A 137 19.35 -10.28 6.82
N ILE A 138 18.09 -10.03 7.14
CA ILE A 138 17.61 -10.11 8.52
C ILE A 138 16.24 -10.77 8.53
N ASN A 139 16.04 -11.64 9.50
CA ASN A 139 14.76 -12.25 9.84
C ASN A 139 13.58 -11.26 10.07
N ASP A 140 13.79 -9.92 9.97
CA ASP A 140 12.85 -8.84 10.33
C ASP A 140 12.82 -7.59 9.38
N GLY A 141 13.44 -7.62 8.19
CA GLY A 141 13.67 -6.40 7.35
C GLY A 141 12.43 -5.59 6.90
N PHE A 142 11.26 -6.21 6.69
CA PHE A 142 10.05 -5.44 6.34
C PHE A 142 9.49 -4.63 7.50
N THR A 143 9.70 -5.11 8.73
CA THR A 143 9.20 -4.49 9.95
C THR A 143 9.94 -3.20 10.25
N THR A 144 11.23 -3.12 9.91
CA THR A 144 12.06 -1.92 10.05
C THR A 144 11.66 -0.85 9.04
N THR A 145 11.54 -1.19 7.74
CA THR A 145 11.12 -0.24 6.70
C THR A 145 9.75 0.37 6.98
N ALA A 146 8.77 -0.43 7.40
CA ALA A 146 7.44 0.05 7.72
C ALA A 146 7.42 0.96 8.96
N LYS A 147 8.25 0.65 9.97
CA LYS A 147 8.44 1.49 11.15
C LYS A 147 9.10 2.83 10.79
N ASP A 148 10.15 2.80 9.97
CA ASP A 148 10.86 4.00 9.53
C ASP A 148 9.94 4.91 8.70
N CYS A 149 9.13 4.33 7.80
CA CYS A 149 8.08 5.07 7.08
C CYS A 149 7.12 5.76 8.06
N ARG A 150 6.67 5.08 9.12
CA ARG A 150 5.76 5.66 10.11
C ARG A 150 6.40 6.80 10.89
N GLU A 151 7.63 6.65 11.36
CA GLU A 151 8.32 7.69 12.11
C GLU A 151 8.54 8.95 11.27
N LEU A 152 8.88 8.81 9.99
CA LEU A 152 8.95 9.93 9.05
C LEU A 152 7.59 10.59 8.86
N LEU A 153 6.52 9.80 8.69
CA LEU A 153 5.17 10.32 8.56
C LEU A 153 4.68 11.01 9.83
N LYS A 154 5.11 10.59 11.02
CA LYS A 154 4.80 11.27 12.28
C LYS A 154 5.41 12.68 12.33
N ASP A 155 6.66 12.87 11.92
CA ASP A 155 7.28 14.22 11.79
C ASP A 155 6.50 15.07 10.79
N VAL A 156 6.07 14.48 9.66
CA VAL A 156 5.21 15.15 8.68
C VAL A 156 3.87 15.56 9.30
N GLY A 157 3.15 14.63 9.92
CA GLY A 157 1.85 14.86 10.54
C GLY A 157 1.92 15.90 11.65
N TRP A 158 2.92 15.86 12.52
CA TRP A 158 3.11 16.85 13.59
C TRP A 158 3.28 18.26 13.03
N ARG A 159 4.03 18.42 11.93
CA ARG A 159 4.18 19.70 11.24
C ARG A 159 2.88 20.16 10.59
N LEU A 160 2.19 19.25 9.90
CA LEU A 160 0.91 19.53 9.26
C LEU A 160 -0.18 19.88 10.28
N LEU A 161 -0.16 19.33 11.50
CA LEU A 161 -1.12 19.66 12.55
C LEU A 161 -1.14 21.15 12.90
N ASN A 162 0.03 21.79 12.86
CA ASN A 162 0.19 23.20 13.21
C ASN A 162 -0.13 24.16 12.04
N ILE A 163 -0.56 23.62 10.89
CA ILE A 163 -0.93 24.41 9.73
C ILE A 163 -2.43 24.75 9.80
N SER A 164 -2.72 26.01 10.10
CA SER A 164 -4.03 26.67 9.94
C SER A 164 -4.10 27.46 8.63
N ASP A 165 -5.29 27.93 8.24
CA ASP A 165 -5.44 28.79 7.06
C ASP A 165 -4.63 30.09 7.15
N GLU A 166 -4.48 30.66 8.35
CA GLU A 166 -3.64 31.83 8.61
C GLU A 166 -2.14 31.50 8.54
N ASN A 167 -1.73 30.36 9.11
CA ASN A 167 -0.33 29.90 9.08
C ASN A 167 0.09 29.43 7.68
N THR A 168 -0.85 29.03 6.83
CA THR A 168 -0.58 28.61 5.45
C THR A 168 0.05 29.74 4.64
N VAL A 169 -0.44 30.97 4.82
CA VAL A 169 0.12 32.16 4.17
C VAL A 169 1.55 32.43 4.65
N SER A 170 1.80 32.27 5.95
CA SER A 170 3.16 32.40 6.52
C SER A 170 4.12 31.34 5.97
N LEU A 171 3.68 30.08 5.87
CA LEU A 171 4.49 28.97 5.35
C LEU A 171 4.79 29.14 3.86
N GLN A 172 3.84 29.61 3.06
CA GLN A 172 4.04 29.96 1.66
C GLN A 172 4.99 31.15 1.51
N SER A 173 4.90 32.14 2.41
CA SER A 173 5.82 33.28 2.45
C SER A 173 7.23 32.88 2.89
N GLU A 174 7.38 31.92 3.80
CA GLU A 174 8.67 31.36 4.25
C GLU A 174 9.34 30.49 3.17
N ALA A 175 8.54 29.90 2.28
CA ALA A 175 9.02 29.09 1.15
C ALA A 175 9.78 29.93 0.11
N GLY A 176 9.59 31.26 0.10
CA GLY A 176 10.11 32.17 -0.91
C GLY A 176 9.43 31.99 -2.26
N GLU A 177 9.96 32.63 -3.31
CA GLU A 177 9.47 32.49 -4.70
C GLU A 177 9.65 31.08 -5.29
N ASP A 178 10.33 30.20 -4.56
CA ASP A 178 10.74 28.87 -5.03
C ASP A 178 9.67 27.78 -4.89
N PHE A 179 8.48 28.03 -4.31
CA PHE A 179 7.43 27.00 -4.23
C PHE A 179 6.06 27.55 -4.65
N ASN A 180 5.30 26.78 -5.43
CA ASN A 180 3.97 27.17 -5.86
C ASN A 180 2.96 27.07 -4.70
N LYS A 181 1.86 27.83 -4.78
CA LYS A 181 0.74 27.79 -3.83
C LYS A 181 0.18 26.37 -3.65
N ASP A 182 0.18 25.58 -4.71
CA ASP A 182 -0.36 24.21 -4.71
C ASP A 182 0.60 23.16 -4.11
N THR A 183 1.85 23.54 -3.78
CA THR A 183 2.84 22.60 -3.23
C THR A 183 2.39 22.01 -1.89
N LEU A 184 1.69 22.78 -1.05
CA LEU A 184 1.19 22.26 0.22
C LEU A 184 0.07 21.24 0.01
N ASP A 185 -0.84 21.49 -0.94
CA ASP A 185 -1.93 20.58 -1.28
C ASP A 185 -1.37 19.25 -1.83
N ALA A 186 -0.32 19.32 -2.65
CA ALA A 186 0.45 18.16 -3.12
C ALA A 186 1.09 17.38 -1.96
N ILE A 187 1.68 18.06 -0.98
CA ILE A 187 2.25 17.46 0.24
C ILE A 187 1.16 16.75 1.06
N ILE A 188 0.04 17.40 1.31
CA ILE A 188 -1.08 16.84 2.08
C ILE A 188 -1.64 15.60 1.37
N THR A 189 -1.92 15.72 0.07
CA THR A 189 -2.43 14.64 -0.76
C THR A 189 -1.49 13.44 -0.78
N THR A 190 -0.19 13.69 -0.97
CA THR A 190 0.85 12.66 -0.99
C THR A 190 1.02 12.01 0.38
N ALA A 191 1.11 12.81 1.46
CA ALA A 191 1.23 12.29 2.83
C ALA A 191 0.03 11.42 3.22
N PHE A 192 -1.18 11.87 2.89
CA PHE A 192 -2.42 11.11 3.10
C PHE A 192 -2.40 9.79 2.32
N THR A 193 -2.07 9.84 1.02
CA THR A 193 -2.03 8.65 0.16
C THR A 193 -0.97 7.65 0.64
N ILE A 194 0.21 8.13 1.01
CA ILE A 194 1.27 7.30 1.58
C ILE A 194 0.78 6.67 2.88
N ASN A 195 0.20 7.45 3.81
CA ASN A 195 -0.33 6.90 5.06
C ASN A 195 -1.37 5.80 4.80
N GLU A 196 -2.24 5.96 3.80
CA GLU A 196 -3.18 4.91 3.41
C GLU A 196 -2.49 3.67 2.86
N VAL A 197 -1.45 3.83 2.03
CA VAL A 197 -0.66 2.71 1.53
C VAL A 197 0.07 2.01 2.69
N VAL A 198 0.75 2.75 3.57
CA VAL A 198 1.45 2.22 4.74
C VAL A 198 0.50 1.48 5.68
N CYS A 199 -0.66 2.07 6.01
CA CYS A 199 -1.65 1.46 6.88
C CYS A 199 -2.37 0.27 6.24
N SER A 200 -2.58 0.32 4.92
CA SER A 200 -3.20 -0.78 4.20
C SER A 200 -2.20 -1.92 4.05
N VAL A 201 -0.97 -1.70 3.64
CA VAL A 201 0.05 -2.74 3.38
C VAL A 201 0.54 -3.37 4.68
N TRP A 202 0.80 -2.57 5.71
CA TRP A 202 1.38 -3.02 6.97
C TRP A 202 0.38 -2.81 8.11
N SER A 203 -0.18 -3.92 8.60
CA SER A 203 -1.11 -3.95 9.73
C SER A 203 -0.36 -3.88 11.06
N ILE A 204 0.48 -2.86 11.19
CA ILE A 204 1.22 -2.58 12.41
C ILE A 204 0.21 -2.18 13.49
N PRO A 205 0.29 -2.76 14.71
CA PRO A 205 -0.54 -2.36 15.83
C PRO A 205 -0.42 -0.85 16.05
N GLY A 206 -1.56 -0.14 15.95
CA GLY A 206 -1.57 1.31 16.08
C GLY A 206 -1.27 1.72 17.52
N SER A 207 -0.20 2.49 17.71
CA SER A 207 -0.01 3.27 18.94
C SER A 207 -1.03 4.41 19.01
N GLY A 208 -1.21 5.02 20.18
CA GLY A 208 -2.00 6.25 20.30
C GLY A 208 -1.49 7.39 19.39
N GLU A 209 -0.19 7.42 19.12
CA GLU A 209 0.42 8.38 18.19
C GLU A 209 0.06 8.09 16.73
N ASP A 210 -0.03 6.82 16.33
CA ASP A 210 -0.48 6.44 14.98
C ASP A 210 -1.94 6.85 14.75
N GLY A 211 -2.79 6.74 15.78
CA GLY A 211 -4.16 7.26 15.73
C GLY A 211 -4.22 8.77 15.55
N ARG A 212 -3.32 9.53 16.22
CA ARG A 212 -3.22 10.99 16.06
C ARG A 212 -2.72 11.41 14.68
N LEU A 213 -1.70 10.72 14.16
CA LEU A 213 -1.21 10.94 12.80
C LEU A 213 -2.32 10.71 11.77
N ASP A 214 -3.00 9.56 11.85
CA ASP A 214 -4.09 9.19 10.96
C ASP A 214 -5.23 10.23 10.99
N GLN A 215 -5.61 10.69 12.18
CA GLN A 215 -6.61 11.74 12.34
C GLN A 215 -6.16 13.08 11.76
N THR A 216 -4.90 13.47 12.00
CA THR A 216 -4.35 14.74 11.48
C THR A 216 -4.38 14.78 9.96
N LEU A 217 -3.91 13.70 9.31
CA LEU A 217 -3.90 13.61 7.85
C LEU A 217 -5.32 13.55 7.29
N TRP A 218 -6.23 12.85 7.97
CA TRP A 218 -7.65 12.84 7.61
C TRP A 218 -8.26 14.25 7.65
N ASP A 219 -8.03 15.01 8.72
CA ASP A 219 -8.60 16.36 8.86
C ASP A 219 -8.02 17.34 7.84
N GLN A 220 -6.73 17.26 7.53
CA GLN A 220 -6.11 18.06 6.47
C GLN A 220 -6.67 17.70 5.09
N CYS A 221 -6.79 16.41 4.79
CA CYS A 221 -7.35 15.94 3.52
C CYS A 221 -8.83 16.32 3.38
N ALA A 222 -9.62 16.23 4.44
CA ALA A 222 -11.02 16.65 4.45
C ALA A 222 -11.18 18.14 4.14
N ARG A 223 -10.30 19.00 4.67
CA ARG A 223 -10.27 20.44 4.33
C ARG A 223 -9.99 20.67 2.85
N LEU A 224 -9.04 19.93 2.29
CA LEU A 224 -8.70 20.00 0.87
C LEU A 224 -9.88 19.55 -0.01
N MET A 225 -10.49 18.41 0.33
CA MET A 225 -11.65 17.88 -0.39
C MET A 225 -12.88 18.80 -0.32
N ALA A 226 -13.04 19.57 0.76
CA ALA A 226 -14.13 20.55 0.89
C ALA A 226 -13.99 21.75 -0.06
N ARG A 227 -12.78 22.05 -0.56
CA ARG A 227 -12.49 23.15 -1.48
C ARG A 227 -12.57 22.74 -2.96
N ARG A 228 -12.87 21.47 -3.23
CA ARG A 228 -12.83 20.87 -4.56
C ARG A 228 -13.87 21.50 -5.51
N PRO A 229 -13.53 21.71 -6.79
CA PRO A 229 -14.50 22.11 -7.80
C PRO A 229 -15.59 21.05 -8.04
N LEU A 230 -16.73 21.48 -8.61
CA LEU A 230 -17.85 20.60 -8.98
C LEU A 230 -17.44 19.50 -9.98
N ASN A 231 -16.55 19.84 -10.92
CA ASN A 231 -16.05 18.93 -11.94
C ASN A 231 -14.63 18.50 -11.56
N PRO A 232 -14.46 17.24 -11.13
CA PRO A 232 -13.19 16.82 -10.60
C PRO A 232 -12.13 16.55 -11.67
N THR A 233 -10.88 16.88 -11.35
CA THR A 233 -9.74 16.37 -12.14
C THR A 233 -9.51 14.88 -11.88
N ALA A 234 -8.76 14.22 -12.76
CA ALA A 234 -8.38 12.82 -12.60
C ALA A 234 -7.65 12.56 -11.26
N SER A 235 -6.75 13.47 -10.87
CA SER A 235 -5.99 13.37 -9.61
C SER A 235 -6.88 13.55 -8.38
N GLU A 236 -7.84 14.48 -8.43
CA GLU A 236 -8.81 14.60 -7.35
C GLU A 236 -9.74 13.39 -7.28
N HIS A 237 -10.09 12.78 -8.41
CA HIS A 237 -10.87 11.55 -8.44
C HIS A 237 -10.10 10.38 -7.82
N LEU A 238 -8.79 10.29 -8.06
CA LEU A 238 -7.91 9.34 -7.36
C LEU A 238 -7.83 9.63 -5.84
N LEU A 239 -7.79 10.89 -5.43
CA LEU A 239 -7.82 11.25 -4.02
C LEU A 239 -9.13 10.83 -3.34
N GLU A 240 -10.27 11.01 -4.02
CA GLU A 240 -11.59 10.62 -3.51
C GLU A 240 -11.65 9.12 -3.17
N VAL A 241 -11.11 8.24 -4.03
CA VAL A 241 -11.07 6.80 -3.71
C VAL A 241 -10.08 6.48 -2.59
N ARG A 242 -9.00 7.25 -2.41
CA ARG A 242 -8.13 7.11 -1.23
C ARG A 242 -8.86 7.51 0.05
N CYS A 243 -9.70 8.54 0.01
CA CYS A 243 -10.57 8.89 1.13
C CYS A 243 -11.56 7.76 1.45
N LEU A 244 -12.22 7.19 0.43
CA LEU A 244 -13.11 6.03 0.60
C LEU A 244 -12.36 4.83 1.18
N GLN A 245 -11.15 4.53 0.70
CA GLN A 245 -10.31 3.46 1.21
C GLN A 245 -9.97 3.66 2.70
N SER A 246 -9.60 4.88 3.08
CA SER A 246 -9.33 5.26 4.48
C SER A 246 -10.56 5.11 5.37
N GLU A 247 -11.73 5.54 4.87
CA GLU A 247 -13.00 5.42 5.57
C GLU A 247 -13.39 3.96 5.80
N ILE A 248 -13.21 3.09 4.81
CA ILE A 248 -13.42 1.64 4.93
C ILE A 248 -12.54 1.05 6.03
N ARG A 249 -11.24 1.41 6.03
CA ARG A 249 -10.28 0.94 7.05
C ARG A 249 -10.67 1.42 8.45
N ARG A 250 -11.07 2.68 8.59
CA ARG A 250 -11.53 3.26 9.86
C ARG A 250 -12.83 2.62 10.33
N PHE A 251 -13.77 2.39 9.43
CA PHE A 251 -15.02 1.68 9.70
C PHE A 251 -14.76 0.27 10.22
N ASN A 252 -13.93 -0.52 9.53
CA ASN A 252 -13.58 -1.87 9.96
C ASN A 252 -12.95 -1.88 11.36
N ARG A 253 -11.98 -0.99 11.60
CA ARG A 253 -11.35 -0.83 12.92
C ARG A 253 -12.36 -0.46 14.01
N ASN A 254 -13.21 0.52 13.75
CA ASN A 254 -14.15 1.04 14.74
C ASN A 254 -15.30 0.06 15.02
N THR A 255 -15.62 -0.83 14.08
CA THR A 255 -16.70 -1.81 14.21
C THR A 255 -16.22 -3.23 14.50
N ALA A 256 -14.92 -3.45 14.69
CA ALA A 256 -14.35 -4.77 14.98
C ALA A 256 -14.92 -5.42 16.26
N HIS A 257 -15.42 -4.62 17.21
CA HIS A 257 -16.05 -5.09 18.44
C HIS A 257 -17.52 -5.52 18.27
N LEU A 258 -18.16 -5.14 17.16
CA LEU A 258 -19.55 -5.47 16.87
C LEU A 258 -19.65 -6.86 16.23
N ALA A 259 -20.70 -7.60 16.56
CA ALA A 259 -20.96 -8.92 16.00
C ALA A 259 -21.07 -8.89 14.46
N HIS A 260 -20.67 -9.98 13.82
CA HIS A 260 -20.93 -10.20 12.40
C HIS A 260 -22.44 -10.19 12.16
N GLY A 261 -22.90 -9.46 11.14
CA GLY A 261 -24.33 -9.32 10.84
C GLY A 261 -25.07 -8.23 11.64
N ASP A 262 -24.39 -7.43 12.48
CA ASP A 262 -25.01 -6.26 13.11
C ASP A 262 -25.59 -5.31 12.04
N ALA A 263 -26.86 -4.95 12.18
CA ALA A 263 -27.58 -4.14 11.20
C ALA A 263 -26.95 -2.76 10.96
N ARG A 264 -26.29 -2.18 11.97
CA ARG A 264 -25.52 -0.93 11.82
C ARG A 264 -24.33 -1.17 10.91
N ARG A 265 -23.54 -2.23 11.14
CA ARG A 265 -22.41 -2.57 10.24
C ARG A 265 -22.89 -2.72 8.81
N ALA A 266 -23.97 -3.46 8.58
CA ALA A 266 -24.55 -3.65 7.26
C ALA A 266 -24.98 -2.32 6.60
N THR A 267 -25.62 -1.42 7.35
CA THR A 267 -26.07 -0.11 6.86
C THR A 267 -24.89 0.76 6.40
N TRP A 268 -23.86 0.89 7.24
CA TRP A 268 -22.65 1.63 6.91
C TRP A 268 -21.92 1.03 5.71
N ARG A 269 -21.82 -0.30 5.65
CA ARG A 269 -21.17 -1.02 4.55
C ARG A 269 -21.88 -0.78 3.22
N ASN A 270 -23.21 -0.83 3.21
CA ASN A 270 -24.00 -0.52 2.01
C ASN A 270 -23.80 0.95 1.58
N ASN A 271 -23.80 1.90 2.52
CA ASN A 271 -23.53 3.31 2.19
C ASN A 271 -22.15 3.52 1.55
N LEU A 272 -21.11 2.89 2.10
CA LEU A 272 -19.76 2.94 1.53
C LEU A 272 -19.71 2.28 0.15
N LYS A 273 -20.44 1.18 -0.04
CA LYS A 273 -20.56 0.52 -1.35
C LYS A 273 -21.23 1.44 -2.37
N ASP A 274 -22.35 2.08 -2.03
CA ASP A 274 -23.07 2.98 -2.94
C ASP A 274 -22.19 4.16 -3.37
N ARG A 275 -21.39 4.70 -2.43
CA ARG A 275 -20.41 5.76 -2.72
C ARG A 275 -19.29 5.27 -3.62
N LEU A 276 -18.79 4.05 -3.42
CA LEU A 276 -17.82 3.42 -4.31
C LEU A 276 -18.39 3.19 -5.72
N ASP A 277 -19.64 2.73 -5.83
CA ASP A 277 -20.31 2.52 -7.12
C ASP A 277 -20.50 3.85 -7.86
N ASN A 278 -20.93 4.90 -7.15
CA ASN A 278 -21.04 6.25 -7.70
C ASN A 278 -19.68 6.81 -8.14
N TRP A 279 -18.63 6.57 -7.36
CA TRP A 279 -17.26 6.91 -7.74
C TRP A 279 -16.87 6.19 -9.04
N ARG A 280 -17.07 4.86 -9.10
CA ARG A 280 -16.77 4.04 -10.28
C ARG A 280 -17.52 4.52 -11.52
N GLY A 281 -18.78 4.94 -11.37
CA GLY A 281 -19.61 5.45 -12.46
C GLY A 281 -19.06 6.70 -13.14
N LYS A 282 -18.17 7.44 -12.48
CA LYS A 282 -17.55 8.67 -13.01
C LYS A 282 -16.23 8.43 -13.75
N ILE A 283 -15.65 7.22 -13.68
CA ILE A 283 -14.31 6.93 -14.25
C ILE A 283 -14.22 7.35 -15.71
N SER A 284 -15.20 6.98 -16.55
CA SER A 284 -15.20 7.29 -17.99
C SER A 284 -15.18 8.80 -18.31
N SER A 285 -15.59 9.65 -17.37
CA SER A 285 -15.61 11.11 -17.54
C SER A 285 -14.30 11.80 -17.13
N VAL A 286 -13.45 11.11 -16.36
CA VAL A 286 -12.23 11.69 -15.76
C VAL A 286 -10.97 10.94 -16.13
N SER A 287 -11.08 9.72 -16.66
CA SER A 287 -9.94 8.91 -17.08
C SER A 287 -9.21 9.56 -18.24
N ASP A 288 -7.89 9.47 -18.21
CA ASP A 288 -7.02 9.83 -19.32
C ASP A 288 -6.29 8.57 -19.79
N ASP A 289 -6.78 7.98 -20.87
CA ASP A 289 -6.17 6.77 -21.44
C ASP A 289 -4.88 7.08 -22.24
N THR A 290 -4.54 8.37 -22.42
CA THR A 290 -3.27 8.80 -23.00
C THR A 290 -2.18 9.04 -21.96
N ASP A 291 -2.52 8.96 -20.68
CA ASP A 291 -1.58 9.11 -19.56
C ASP A 291 -0.50 8.02 -19.59
N ALA A 292 0.71 8.41 -19.97
CA ALA A 292 1.88 7.54 -20.04
C ALA A 292 2.23 6.89 -18.69
N SER A 293 1.80 7.47 -17.58
CA SER A 293 2.03 6.92 -16.25
C SER A 293 1.03 5.85 -15.84
N LEU A 294 -0.03 5.67 -16.62
CA LEU A 294 -1.16 4.78 -16.38
C LEU A 294 -1.93 5.04 -15.07
N ASN A 295 -1.62 6.10 -14.31
CA ASN A 295 -2.29 6.38 -13.04
C ASN A 295 -3.73 6.86 -13.26
N HIS A 296 -3.95 7.67 -14.29
CA HIS A 296 -5.27 8.16 -14.66
C HIS A 296 -5.97 7.27 -15.69
N HIS A 297 -5.34 6.18 -16.12
CA HIS A 297 -5.91 5.23 -17.06
C HIS A 297 -7.12 4.50 -16.44
N THR A 298 -8.15 4.28 -17.26
CA THR A 298 -9.43 3.66 -16.84
C THR A 298 -9.24 2.37 -16.02
N GLN A 299 -8.32 1.51 -16.46
CA GLN A 299 -8.05 0.22 -15.79
C GLN A 299 -7.46 0.39 -14.39
N THR A 300 -6.59 1.36 -14.17
CA THR A 300 -5.97 1.61 -12.87
C THR A 300 -7.01 2.12 -11.87
N MET A 301 -7.91 2.99 -12.31
CA MET A 301 -9.04 3.46 -11.50
C MET A 301 -10.03 2.32 -11.20
N LYS A 302 -10.33 1.44 -12.16
CA LYS A 302 -11.17 0.26 -11.90
C LYS A 302 -10.56 -0.66 -10.85
N LYS A 303 -9.26 -0.97 -10.97
CA LYS A 303 -8.51 -1.72 -9.94
C LYS A 303 -8.66 -1.10 -8.55
N MET A 304 -8.59 0.23 -8.46
CA MET A 304 -8.75 0.94 -7.20
C MET A 304 -10.12 0.71 -6.56
N TYR A 305 -11.19 0.72 -7.37
CA TYR A 305 -12.53 0.33 -6.93
C TYR A 305 -12.56 -1.13 -6.47
N ASP A 306 -12.03 -2.07 -7.26
CA ASP A 306 -12.09 -3.50 -6.96
C ASP A 306 -11.35 -3.81 -5.65
N TYR A 307 -10.18 -3.20 -5.45
CA TYR A 307 -9.41 -3.29 -4.21
C TYR A 307 -10.18 -2.76 -3.00
N CYS A 308 -10.86 -1.62 -3.14
CA CYS A 308 -11.69 -1.06 -2.07
C CYS A 308 -12.89 -1.95 -1.76
N LEU A 309 -13.53 -2.53 -2.78
CA LEU A 309 -14.65 -3.44 -2.62
C LEU A 309 -14.24 -4.70 -1.85
N CYS A 310 -13.11 -5.32 -2.22
CA CYS A 310 -12.56 -6.44 -1.49
C CYS A 310 -12.27 -6.08 -0.02
N ASN A 311 -11.63 -4.93 0.23
CA ASN A 311 -11.36 -4.48 1.60
C ASN A 311 -12.62 -4.17 2.41
N LEU A 312 -13.67 -3.70 1.75
CA LEU A 312 -14.96 -3.42 2.36
C LEU A 312 -15.65 -4.70 2.81
N PHE A 313 -15.45 -5.84 2.14
CA PHE A 313 -16.18 -7.07 2.45
C PHE A 313 -15.32 -8.18 3.09
N GLN A 314 -14.00 -8.01 3.18
CA GLN A 314 -13.06 -9.06 3.65
C GLN A 314 -13.39 -9.65 5.03
N GLU A 315 -13.90 -8.86 5.98
CA GLU A 315 -14.20 -9.32 7.35
C GLU A 315 -15.53 -10.08 7.47
N GLU A 316 -16.37 -10.04 6.44
CA GLU A 316 -17.71 -10.62 6.46
C GLU A 316 -17.90 -11.72 5.41
N LEU A 317 -16.84 -12.18 4.75
CA LEU A 317 -16.92 -13.16 3.65
C LEU A 317 -17.79 -14.37 3.99
N LEU A 318 -17.70 -14.89 5.22
CA LEU A 318 -18.48 -16.04 5.71
C LEU A 318 -19.98 -15.78 5.87
N THR A 319 -20.38 -14.51 6.00
CA THR A 319 -21.77 -14.09 6.23
C THR A 319 -22.40 -13.43 5.00
N LEU A 320 -21.66 -13.32 3.89
CA LEU A 320 -22.20 -12.73 2.66
C LEU A 320 -23.17 -13.68 1.98
N ASP A 321 -24.21 -13.10 1.40
CA ASP A 321 -25.04 -13.79 0.42
C ASP A 321 -24.25 -14.10 -0.86
N GLY A 322 -24.72 -15.08 -1.64
CA GLY A 322 -24.05 -15.54 -2.85
C GLY A 322 -23.85 -14.45 -3.90
N PHE A 323 -24.76 -13.48 -4.02
CA PHE A 323 -24.64 -12.39 -4.97
C PHE A 323 -23.50 -11.43 -4.61
N ARG A 324 -23.38 -11.06 -3.32
CA ARG A 324 -22.27 -10.23 -2.83
C ARG A 324 -20.95 -10.97 -2.91
N LEU A 325 -20.94 -12.27 -2.64
CA LEU A 325 -19.73 -13.09 -2.74
C LEU A 325 -19.24 -13.16 -4.20
N ASP A 326 -20.16 -13.32 -5.16
CA ASP A 326 -19.89 -13.22 -6.60
C ASP A 326 -19.30 -11.86 -7.00
N CYS A 327 -19.74 -10.76 -6.37
CA CYS A 327 -19.19 -9.43 -6.62
C CYS A 327 -17.76 -9.30 -6.09
N VAL A 328 -17.51 -9.82 -4.88
CA VAL A 328 -16.17 -9.83 -4.28
C VAL A 328 -15.21 -10.74 -5.06
N LEU A 329 -15.68 -11.90 -5.52
CA LEU A 329 -14.91 -12.81 -6.36
C LEU A 329 -14.45 -12.13 -7.65
N ARG A 330 -15.37 -11.48 -8.39
CA ARG A 330 -15.01 -10.74 -9.61
C ARG A 330 -14.03 -9.61 -9.33
N ALA A 331 -14.27 -8.82 -8.28
CA ALA A 331 -13.36 -7.74 -7.91
C ALA A 331 -11.96 -8.27 -7.54
N ALA A 332 -11.88 -9.37 -6.80
CA ALA A 332 -10.60 -9.99 -6.46
C ALA A 332 -9.88 -10.52 -7.71
N SER A 333 -10.61 -11.12 -8.66
CA SER A 333 -10.07 -11.58 -9.94
C SER A 333 -9.50 -10.42 -10.77
N GLU A 334 -10.29 -9.36 -10.97
CA GLU A 334 -9.89 -8.16 -11.71
C GLU A 334 -8.69 -7.44 -11.08
N ALA A 335 -8.64 -7.39 -9.75
CA ALA A 335 -7.52 -6.82 -9.03
C ALA A 335 -6.23 -7.63 -9.26
N CYS A 336 -6.30 -8.98 -9.27
CA CYS A 336 -5.16 -9.84 -9.55
C CYS A 336 -4.61 -9.63 -10.97
N PHE A 337 -5.49 -9.55 -11.98
CA PHE A 337 -5.07 -9.22 -13.35
C PHE A 337 -4.41 -7.84 -13.45
N SER A 338 -5.01 -6.86 -12.79
CA SER A 338 -4.50 -5.50 -12.80
C SER A 338 -3.10 -5.42 -12.18
N PHE A 339 -2.83 -6.17 -11.10
CA PHE A 339 -1.47 -6.26 -10.54
C PHE A 339 -0.46 -6.87 -11.51
N ARG A 340 -0.84 -7.94 -12.22
CA ARG A 340 0.01 -8.55 -13.25
C ARG A 340 0.35 -7.55 -14.36
N LYS A 341 -0.64 -6.85 -14.92
CA LYS A 341 -0.43 -5.86 -15.97
C LYS A 341 0.42 -4.68 -15.50
N ILE A 342 0.24 -4.23 -14.25
CA ILE A 342 1.08 -3.19 -13.65
C ILE A 342 2.54 -3.65 -13.54
N GLN A 343 2.77 -4.91 -13.16
CA GLN A 343 4.11 -5.45 -13.10
C GLN A 343 4.77 -5.64 -14.46
N GLU A 344 4.01 -5.99 -15.50
CA GLU A 344 4.52 -6.08 -16.87
C GLU A 344 5.03 -4.72 -17.39
N ASN A 345 4.50 -3.62 -16.87
CA ASN A 345 4.96 -2.26 -17.15
C ASN A 345 5.96 -1.73 -16.10
N GLU A 346 6.61 -2.63 -15.33
CA GLU A 346 7.75 -2.41 -14.41
C GLU A 346 7.59 -1.38 -13.28
N ALA A 347 6.41 -0.79 -13.10
CA ALA A 347 6.30 0.48 -12.39
C ALA A 347 6.24 0.41 -10.85
N MET A 348 5.92 -0.73 -10.21
CA MET A 348 5.51 -0.65 -8.79
C MET A 348 5.95 -1.81 -7.87
N ILE A 349 6.44 -1.41 -6.69
CA ILE A 349 7.18 -2.23 -5.71
C ILE A 349 6.32 -2.59 -4.49
N TYR A 350 5.44 -1.68 -4.06
CA TYR A 350 4.72 -1.78 -2.78
C TYR A 350 3.40 -2.57 -2.87
N PHE A 351 3.12 -3.27 -3.99
CA PHE A 351 1.86 -4.00 -4.18
C PHE A 351 1.89 -5.47 -3.80
N THR A 352 3.03 -6.06 -3.41
CA THR A 352 3.13 -7.50 -3.08
C THR A 352 2.08 -7.95 -2.08
N CYS A 353 1.95 -7.22 -0.96
CA CYS A 353 0.97 -7.55 0.07
C CYS A 353 -0.46 -7.37 -0.43
N SER A 354 -0.71 -6.37 -1.28
CA SER A 354 -2.04 -6.12 -1.84
C SER A 354 -2.45 -7.21 -2.82
N ALA A 355 -1.53 -7.65 -3.70
CA ALA A 355 -1.75 -8.78 -4.60
C ALA A 355 -1.99 -10.07 -3.82
N PHE A 356 -1.15 -10.37 -2.83
CA PHE A 356 -1.33 -11.51 -1.93
C PHE A 356 -2.72 -11.50 -1.28
N ARG A 357 -3.17 -10.36 -0.74
CA ARG A 357 -4.49 -10.25 -0.11
C ARG A 357 -5.64 -10.48 -1.08
N MET A 358 -5.58 -9.92 -2.29
CA MET A 358 -6.63 -10.14 -3.29
C MET A 358 -6.68 -11.61 -3.70
N GLY A 359 -5.53 -12.24 -3.92
CA GLY A 359 -5.44 -13.68 -4.17
C GLY A 359 -6.00 -14.50 -3.03
N MET A 360 -5.70 -14.13 -1.77
CA MET A 360 -6.26 -14.80 -0.60
C MET A 360 -7.78 -14.68 -0.52
N ILE A 361 -8.34 -13.49 -0.77
CA ILE A 361 -9.80 -13.29 -0.81
C ILE A 361 -10.43 -14.16 -1.90
N LEU A 362 -9.82 -14.20 -3.09
CA LEU A 362 -10.26 -15.04 -4.19
C LEU A 362 -10.29 -16.52 -3.77
N LEU A 363 -9.19 -17.05 -3.21
CA LEU A 363 -9.14 -18.44 -2.74
C LEU A 363 -10.12 -18.71 -1.59
N CYS A 364 -10.34 -17.74 -0.71
CA CYS A 364 -11.34 -17.84 0.35
C CYS A 364 -12.75 -17.97 -0.21
N CYS A 365 -13.11 -17.23 -1.26
CA CYS A 365 -14.42 -17.37 -1.92
C CYS A 365 -14.62 -18.81 -2.42
N PHE A 366 -13.61 -19.42 -3.05
CA PHE A 366 -13.67 -20.84 -3.42
C PHE A 366 -13.81 -21.76 -2.21
N TRP A 367 -13.11 -21.46 -1.12
CA TRP A 367 -13.09 -22.31 0.07
C TRP A 367 -14.43 -22.36 0.81
N ILE A 368 -15.09 -21.20 0.96
CA ILE A 368 -16.30 -21.06 1.77
C ILE A 368 -17.58 -21.39 0.99
N THR A 369 -17.53 -21.35 -0.35
CA THR A 369 -18.69 -21.66 -1.19
C THR A 369 -18.69 -23.13 -1.59
N ASP A 370 -19.73 -23.83 -1.14
CA ASP A 370 -19.99 -25.20 -1.57
C ASP A 370 -20.17 -25.27 -3.09
N TYR A 371 -19.67 -26.35 -3.68
CA TYR A 371 -19.60 -26.48 -5.14
C TYR A 371 -20.97 -26.34 -5.83
N TYR A 372 -22.04 -26.83 -5.20
CA TYR A 372 -23.39 -26.74 -5.75
C TYR A 372 -23.96 -25.31 -5.71
N ASP A 373 -23.41 -24.45 -4.85
CA ASP A 373 -23.82 -23.04 -4.72
C ASP A 373 -22.92 -22.10 -5.53
N ARG A 374 -21.87 -22.63 -6.18
CA ARG A 374 -20.99 -21.84 -7.04
C ARG A 374 -21.71 -21.47 -8.32
N THR A 375 -21.82 -20.17 -8.55
CA THR A 375 -22.35 -19.61 -9.80
C THR A 375 -21.34 -19.83 -10.95
N PRO A 376 -21.74 -19.58 -12.21
CA PRO A 376 -20.83 -19.67 -13.36
C PRO A 376 -19.56 -18.81 -13.25
N VAL A 377 -19.56 -17.80 -12.37
CA VAL A 377 -18.39 -16.92 -12.13
C VAL A 377 -17.18 -17.71 -11.67
N TYR A 378 -17.37 -18.69 -10.78
CA TYR A 378 -16.29 -19.51 -10.21
C TYR A 378 -15.57 -20.36 -11.24
N LEU A 379 -16.24 -20.69 -12.35
CA LEU A 379 -15.71 -21.51 -13.43
C LEU A 379 -15.37 -20.67 -14.66
N SER A 380 -15.47 -19.33 -14.55
CA SER A 380 -15.07 -18.46 -15.64
C SER A 380 -13.56 -18.57 -15.88
N PRO A 381 -13.11 -18.59 -17.15
CA PRO A 381 -11.68 -18.58 -17.47
C PRO A 381 -10.95 -17.44 -16.78
N GLU A 382 -11.59 -16.28 -16.67
CA GLU A 382 -11.04 -15.08 -16.04
C GLU A 382 -10.78 -15.31 -14.53
N THR A 383 -11.71 -15.93 -13.81
CA THR A 383 -11.50 -16.22 -12.38
C THR A 383 -10.37 -17.23 -12.15
N LEU A 384 -10.24 -18.24 -13.01
CA LEU A 384 -9.16 -19.23 -12.89
C LEU A 384 -7.80 -18.64 -13.25
N GLU A 385 -7.70 -17.87 -14.34
CA GLU A 385 -6.48 -17.20 -14.77
C GLU A 385 -6.04 -16.11 -13.75
N ALA A 386 -6.97 -15.53 -12.98
CA ALA A 386 -6.62 -14.60 -11.92
C ALA A 386 -5.78 -15.24 -10.80
N ILE A 387 -5.96 -16.54 -10.52
CA ILE A 387 -5.14 -17.28 -9.54
C ILE A 387 -3.70 -17.36 -10.03
N GLU A 388 -3.52 -17.74 -11.29
CA GLU A 388 -2.22 -17.81 -11.96
C GLU A 388 -1.56 -16.43 -12.01
N SER A 389 -2.33 -15.40 -12.37
CA SER A 389 -1.86 -14.01 -12.41
C SER A 389 -1.40 -13.52 -11.04
N CYS A 390 -2.07 -13.91 -9.96
CA CYS A 390 -1.62 -13.62 -8.60
C CYS A 390 -0.31 -14.35 -8.27
N PHE A 391 -0.21 -15.65 -8.60
CA PHE A 391 1.03 -16.42 -8.39
C PHE A 391 2.22 -15.84 -9.14
N ASP A 392 2.05 -15.50 -10.42
CA ASP A 392 3.08 -14.86 -11.25
C ASP A 392 3.53 -13.54 -10.66
N THR A 393 2.55 -12.74 -10.21
CA THR A 393 2.82 -11.45 -9.55
C THR A 393 3.70 -11.63 -8.32
N LEU A 394 3.37 -12.58 -7.44
CA LEU A 394 4.15 -12.88 -6.24
C LEU A 394 5.51 -13.49 -6.56
N SER A 395 5.61 -14.29 -7.63
CA SER A 395 6.86 -14.90 -8.09
C SER A 395 7.84 -13.85 -8.62
N ARG A 396 7.37 -12.90 -9.43
CA ARG A 396 8.18 -11.76 -9.89
C ARG A 396 8.61 -10.87 -8.72
N PHE A 397 7.71 -10.63 -7.76
CA PHE A 397 8.08 -9.93 -6.53
C PHE A 397 9.17 -10.67 -5.76
N THR A 398 9.12 -12.01 -5.67
CA THR A 398 10.12 -12.82 -4.97
C THR A 398 11.48 -12.81 -5.69
N ALA A 399 11.48 -12.78 -7.02
CA ALA A 399 12.71 -12.64 -7.81
C ALA A 399 13.43 -11.31 -7.50
N ARG A 400 12.66 -10.26 -7.24
CA ARG A 400 13.16 -8.91 -6.91
C ARG A 400 13.45 -8.71 -5.42
N TRP A 401 12.63 -9.28 -4.54
CA TRP A 401 12.77 -9.30 -3.08
C TRP A 401 12.72 -10.74 -2.59
N PRO A 402 13.88 -11.38 -2.32
CA PRO A 402 13.90 -12.74 -1.79
C PRO A 402 13.13 -12.88 -0.47
N SER A 403 13.09 -11.82 0.34
CA SER A 403 12.29 -11.76 1.56
C SER A 403 10.79 -11.93 1.28
N ALA A 404 10.32 -11.68 0.05
CA ALA A 404 8.94 -11.85 -0.37
C ALA A 404 8.49 -13.29 -0.68
N ALA A 405 9.43 -14.25 -0.69
CA ALA A 405 9.11 -15.67 -0.89
C ALA A 405 8.03 -16.16 0.06
N LEU A 406 7.98 -15.64 1.30
CA LEU A 406 6.97 -15.98 2.29
C LEU A 406 5.53 -15.83 1.77
N TRP A 407 5.20 -14.75 1.06
CA TRP A 407 3.84 -14.53 0.54
C TRP A 407 3.51 -15.46 -0.62
N ARG A 408 4.45 -15.65 -1.55
CA ARG A 408 4.32 -16.59 -2.67
C ARG A 408 4.10 -18.02 -2.16
N ASP A 409 4.99 -18.50 -1.30
CA ASP A 409 4.97 -19.88 -0.79
C ASP A 409 3.69 -20.15 0.01
N THR A 410 3.23 -19.15 0.76
CA THR A 410 1.95 -19.25 1.50
C THR A 410 0.77 -19.33 0.55
N PHE A 411 0.74 -18.47 -0.48
CA PHE A 411 -0.32 -18.49 -1.50
C PHE A 411 -0.34 -19.83 -2.24
N GLU A 412 0.82 -20.35 -2.65
CA GLU A 412 0.96 -21.63 -3.37
C GLU A 412 0.41 -22.82 -2.57
N ILE A 413 0.75 -22.90 -1.27
CA ILE A 413 0.26 -23.97 -0.39
C ILE A 413 -1.25 -23.91 -0.25
N ILE A 414 -1.83 -22.72 -0.16
CA ILE A 414 -3.28 -22.55 0.00
C ILE A 414 -3.98 -22.81 -1.33
N ALA A 415 -3.45 -22.29 -2.42
CA ALA A 415 -3.99 -22.52 -3.77
C ALA A 415 -4.02 -24.02 -4.10
N SER A 416 -2.94 -24.75 -3.81
CA SER A 416 -2.86 -26.20 -4.04
C SER A 416 -3.82 -27.02 -3.17
N ALA A 417 -4.21 -26.51 -1.99
CA ALA A 417 -5.22 -27.12 -1.14
C ALA A 417 -6.66 -26.72 -1.52
N THR A 418 -6.83 -25.58 -2.22
CA THR A 418 -8.14 -25.01 -2.50
C THR A 418 -8.86 -25.82 -3.58
N PRO A 419 -10.10 -26.28 -3.34
CA PRO A 419 -10.85 -27.07 -4.32
C PRO A 419 -11.41 -26.18 -5.43
N LEU A 420 -10.59 -25.89 -6.45
CA LEU A 420 -11.02 -25.07 -7.60
C LEU A 420 -12.07 -25.82 -8.45
N ILE A 421 -11.84 -27.10 -8.68
CA ILE A 421 -12.73 -28.00 -9.41
C ILE A 421 -13.08 -29.17 -8.47
N ARG A 422 -14.37 -29.41 -8.21
CA ARG A 422 -14.83 -30.59 -7.46
C ARG A 422 -15.56 -31.57 -8.37
N LEU A 423 -15.27 -32.84 -8.18
CA LEU A 423 -16.05 -33.93 -8.74
C LEU A 423 -17.27 -34.22 -7.83
N PRO A 424 -18.42 -34.61 -8.39
CA PRO A 424 -19.61 -34.96 -7.60
C PRO A 424 -19.29 -36.03 -6.55
N GLY A 425 -19.69 -35.81 -5.28
CA GLY A 425 -19.57 -36.79 -4.20
C GLY A 425 -18.41 -36.59 -3.19
N GLN A 426 -17.56 -35.58 -3.37
CA GLN A 426 -16.52 -35.25 -2.37
C GLN A 426 -17.09 -34.46 -1.17
N LYS A 427 -16.75 -34.89 0.05
CA LYS A 427 -17.11 -34.22 1.33
C LYS A 427 -16.54 -32.80 1.42
N THR A 428 -17.03 -31.99 2.36
CA THR A 428 -16.52 -30.63 2.65
C THR A 428 -15.00 -30.57 2.68
N PRO A 429 -14.39 -29.47 2.18
CA PRO A 429 -12.94 -29.42 2.00
C PRO A 429 -12.27 -29.40 3.36
N VAL A 430 -11.40 -30.39 3.58
CA VAL A 430 -10.52 -30.44 4.74
C VAL A 430 -9.13 -30.08 4.27
N PHE A 431 -8.50 -29.13 4.94
CA PHE A 431 -7.14 -28.75 4.62
C PHE A 431 -6.21 -29.97 4.76
N PRO A 432 -5.34 -30.28 3.76
CA PRO A 432 -4.52 -31.49 3.80
C PRO A 432 -3.61 -31.51 5.04
N ALA A 433 -3.74 -32.56 5.86
CA ALA A 433 -2.98 -32.70 7.12
C ALA A 433 -1.45 -32.62 6.91
N GLN A 434 -0.97 -33.09 5.76
CA GLN A 434 0.45 -33.02 5.38
C GLN A 434 0.97 -31.58 5.14
N LEU A 435 0.09 -30.65 4.75
CA LEU A 435 0.45 -29.24 4.50
C LEU A 435 0.26 -28.37 5.74
N ALA A 436 -0.56 -28.81 6.71
CA ALA A 436 -0.91 -28.03 7.90
C ALA A 436 0.29 -27.57 8.75
N PRO A 437 1.34 -28.38 9.01
CA PRO A 437 2.52 -27.92 9.75
C PRO A 437 3.26 -26.79 9.04
N ARG A 438 3.40 -26.89 7.71
CA ARG A 438 4.08 -25.87 6.90
C ARG A 438 3.27 -24.57 6.84
N LEU A 439 1.95 -24.66 6.66
CA LEU A 439 1.07 -23.50 6.71
C LEU A 439 1.14 -22.80 8.07
N THR A 440 1.15 -23.57 9.17
CA THR A 440 1.29 -23.04 10.53
C THR A 440 2.61 -22.29 10.69
N GLN A 441 3.72 -22.86 10.22
CA GLN A 441 5.03 -22.20 10.26
C GLN A 441 5.03 -20.87 9.48
N LEU A 442 4.47 -20.85 8.26
CA LEU A 442 4.40 -19.65 7.43
C LEU A 442 3.49 -18.59 8.04
N ARG A 443 2.36 -19.00 8.64
CA ARG A 443 1.46 -18.11 9.38
C ARG A 443 2.18 -17.41 10.53
N GLU A 444 2.96 -18.14 11.32
CA GLU A 444 3.72 -17.54 12.42
C GLU A 444 4.82 -16.58 11.90
N GLN A 445 5.44 -16.87 10.75
CA GLN A 445 6.36 -15.93 10.11
C GLN A 445 5.65 -14.67 9.60
N LEU A 446 4.46 -14.79 9.02
CA LEU A 446 3.65 -13.65 8.57
C LEU A 446 3.20 -12.78 9.75
N LYS A 447 2.79 -13.40 10.87
CA LYS A 447 2.45 -12.69 12.11
C LYS A 447 3.64 -11.88 12.64
N LYS A 448 4.84 -12.47 12.66
CA LYS A 448 6.07 -11.76 13.09
C LYS A 448 6.36 -10.52 12.25
N ARG A 449 5.98 -10.52 10.97
CA ARG A 449 6.15 -9.37 10.07
C ARG A 449 5.05 -8.32 10.18
N HIS A 450 4.11 -8.45 11.12
CA HIS A 450 2.96 -7.56 11.29
C HIS A 450 2.17 -7.34 9.99
N THR A 451 2.19 -8.32 9.09
CA THR A 451 1.27 -8.35 7.96
C THR A 451 -0.10 -8.73 8.50
N ALA A 452 -1.17 -8.10 7.99
CA ALA A 452 -2.57 -8.26 8.42
C ALA A 452 -2.86 -9.60 9.08
N ASP A 453 -3.54 -9.55 10.24
CA ASP A 453 -4.12 -10.74 10.86
C ASP A 453 -5.18 -11.27 9.89
N VAL A 454 -4.75 -12.13 8.97
CA VAL A 454 -5.63 -12.70 7.97
C VAL A 454 -6.43 -13.76 8.70
N SER A 455 -7.56 -13.38 9.32
CA SER A 455 -8.42 -14.34 10.02
C SER A 455 -8.91 -15.45 9.07
N TRP A 456 -8.73 -15.27 7.76
CA TRP A 456 -9.05 -16.22 6.72
C TRP A 456 -8.09 -17.42 6.74
N PHE A 457 -6.89 -17.29 7.31
CA PHE A 457 -6.06 -18.46 7.62
C PHE A 457 -6.77 -19.41 8.57
N GLN A 458 -7.49 -18.89 9.58
CA GLN A 458 -8.26 -19.76 10.49
C GLN A 458 -9.43 -20.42 9.77
N VAL A 459 -10.09 -19.69 8.87
CA VAL A 459 -11.20 -20.24 8.07
C VAL A 459 -10.72 -21.38 7.16
N ILE A 460 -9.59 -21.19 6.48
CA ILE A 460 -9.01 -22.20 5.60
C ILE A 460 -8.39 -23.36 6.39
N SER A 461 -7.70 -23.07 7.50
CA SER A 461 -7.00 -24.09 8.28
C SER A 461 -7.94 -24.96 9.12
N ASN A 462 -9.03 -24.40 9.63
CA ASN A 462 -9.94 -25.09 10.56
C ASN A 462 -11.20 -25.64 9.86
N GLY A 463 -11.39 -25.34 8.56
CA GLY A 463 -12.62 -25.61 7.83
C GLY A 463 -13.73 -24.61 8.20
N PRO A 464 -14.81 -24.53 7.39
CA PRO A 464 -15.99 -23.76 7.78
C PRO A 464 -16.52 -24.31 9.11
N VAL A 465 -16.64 -23.44 10.12
CA VAL A 465 -17.23 -23.80 11.41
C VAL A 465 -18.69 -24.11 11.15
N SER A 466 -19.07 -25.38 11.24
CA SER A 466 -20.48 -25.78 11.26
C SER A 466 -21.16 -25.03 12.40
N GLU A 467 -22.22 -24.27 12.11
CA GLU A 467 -23.07 -23.71 13.16
C GLU A 467 -23.47 -24.84 14.12
N PRO A 468 -23.38 -24.66 15.45
CA PRO A 468 -23.96 -25.60 16.37
C PRO A 468 -25.47 -25.61 16.10
N SER A 469 -25.97 -26.75 15.63
CA SER A 469 -27.38 -26.98 15.33
C SER A 469 -28.23 -26.44 16.47
N GLN A 470 -29.01 -25.39 16.21
CA GLN A 470 -29.99 -24.87 17.15
C GLN A 470 -30.95 -26.01 17.49
N LYS A 471 -30.72 -26.67 18.63
CA LYS A 471 -31.76 -27.43 19.30
C LYS A 471 -32.73 -26.40 19.86
N SER A 472 -33.85 -26.25 19.18
CA SER A 472 -35.06 -25.58 19.67
C SER A 472 -35.31 -25.97 21.14
N PRO A 473 -35.35 -25.02 22.09
CA PRO A 473 -35.76 -25.34 23.45
C PRO A 473 -37.25 -25.66 23.45
N GLN A 474 -37.59 -26.87 23.88
CA GLN A 474 -38.96 -27.21 24.23
C GLN A 474 -39.42 -26.28 25.36
N THR A 475 -40.51 -25.57 25.13
CA THR A 475 -41.30 -24.85 26.13
C THR A 475 -41.67 -25.76 27.29
N PRO A 476 -41.45 -25.33 28.54
CA PRO A 476 -42.29 -25.73 29.66
C PRO A 476 -43.18 -24.56 30.09
N THR A 477 -44.42 -24.93 30.32
CA THR A 477 -45.56 -24.21 30.88
C THR A 477 -45.28 -23.34 32.11
N LEU A 478 -45.95 -22.19 32.12
CA LEU A 478 -46.23 -21.23 33.19
C LEU A 478 -46.33 -21.79 34.63
N SER A 479 -45.71 -21.07 35.56
CA SER A 479 -46.34 -20.71 36.85
C SER A 479 -45.67 -19.45 37.45
N GLU A 480 -46.49 -18.39 37.60
CA GLU A 480 -46.56 -17.41 38.70
C GLU A 480 -45.32 -16.56 39.12
N THR A 481 -45.47 -15.25 38.84
CA THR A 481 -44.90 -14.05 39.51
C THR A 481 -45.18 -14.00 41.04
N PRO A 482 -44.65 -13.05 41.87
CA PRO A 482 -44.05 -11.70 41.61
C PRO A 482 -42.70 -11.46 42.34
N TRP A 483 -41.94 -10.37 42.17
CA TRP A 483 -41.94 -9.07 42.85
C TRP A 483 -40.84 -8.22 42.16
N ALA A 484 -41.13 -7.06 41.57
CA ALA A 484 -41.12 -5.71 42.17
C ALA A 484 -39.72 -5.11 42.45
N ASP A 485 -39.46 -4.01 41.72
CA ASP A 485 -38.65 -2.81 42.03
C ASP A 485 -37.15 -2.94 42.32
N VAL A 486 -36.33 -2.14 41.61
CA VAL A 486 -35.73 -0.90 42.13
C VAL A 486 -35.22 -0.05 40.94
N ALA A 487 -35.42 1.25 41.10
CA ALA A 487 -35.18 2.37 40.18
C ALA A 487 -33.73 2.59 39.73
#